data_AF-A0A2T0T9I3-F1
#
_entry.id   AF-A0A2T0T9I3-F1
#
_cell.length_a   1.000
_cell.length_b   1.000
_cell.length_c   1.000
_cell.angle_alpha   90.00
_cell.angle_beta   90.00
_cell.angle_gamma   90.00
#
_symmetry.space_group_name_H-M   'P 1'
#
loop_
_entity.id
_entity.type
_entity.pdbx_description
1 polymer ?
#
loop_
_entity_poly.entity_id
_entity_poly.type
_entity_poly.pdbx_seq_one_letter_code
_entity_poly.pdbx_strand_id
1 'polypeptide(L)'
;MTDLLTKVRRIAVLHHGAESTARAVDAWSAEDDVSADIASTEALESACEAVLAAAGAERSQARPLVRRLSRERVTAPWCDLVSRLLTKAGPPSREVAEERLRVAGLLLSWCTLEGWDGPLLELPGPPERSGGAGPRRSPYFTPVRLRAGWALIGPGRDVELPERALRLWRELDGRPLSDVLSVLRAHDPLERLEDTAATVTWLVGRGAVQVPAPARAVLTPTSAYRALPC
;
A
#
# COMPACT_ATOMS: atom_id res chain seq x y z
N MET A 1 2.42 15.39 27.53
CA MET A 1 3.39 14.42 26.96
C MET A 1 2.89 13.70 25.70
N THR A 2 1.57 13.48 25.53
CA THR A 2 0.97 12.75 24.39
C THR A 2 1.22 13.37 23.00
N ASP A 3 1.43 14.69 22.94
CA ASP A 3 1.61 15.43 21.68
C ASP A 3 2.97 15.20 21.02
N LEU A 4 4.07 15.14 21.79
CA LEU A 4 5.42 14.96 21.23
C LEU A 4 5.61 13.57 20.62
N LEU A 5 5.18 12.51 21.32
CA LEU A 5 5.28 11.13 20.81
C LEU A 5 4.46 10.94 19.52
N THR A 6 3.27 11.54 19.46
CA THR A 6 2.43 11.54 18.26
C THR A 6 3.11 12.27 17.09
N LYS A 7 3.74 13.43 17.35
CA LYS A 7 4.51 14.17 16.34
C LYS A 7 5.70 13.36 15.83
N VAL A 8 6.50 12.77 16.72
CA VAL A 8 7.65 11.94 16.35
C VAL A 8 7.22 10.74 15.50
N ARG A 9 6.13 10.07 15.87
CA ARG A 9 5.54 8.99 15.07
C ARG A 9 5.15 9.45 13.67
N ARG A 10 4.38 10.53 13.55
CA ARG A 10 3.94 11.07 12.25
C ARG A 10 5.13 11.48 11.38
N ILE A 11 6.14 12.13 11.96
CA ILE A 11 7.39 12.47 11.25
C ILE A 11 8.08 11.20 10.74
N ALA A 12 8.18 10.16 11.57
CA ALA A 12 8.79 8.90 11.19
C ALA A 12 8.04 8.19 10.05
N VAL A 13 6.70 8.12 10.14
CA VAL A 13 5.84 7.56 9.10
C VAL A 13 5.97 8.34 7.79
N LEU A 14 5.95 9.68 7.85
CA LEU A 14 6.15 10.52 6.67
C LEU A 14 7.53 10.33 6.04
N HIS A 15 8.59 10.34 6.85
CA HIS A 15 9.95 10.22 6.37
C HIS A 15 10.17 8.90 5.62
N HIS A 16 9.83 7.78 6.25
CA HIS A 16 10.01 6.47 5.63
C HIS A 16 8.99 6.20 4.51
N GLY A 17 7.78 6.78 4.60
CA GLY A 17 6.83 6.76 3.49
C GLY A 17 7.34 7.50 2.25
N ALA A 18 7.98 8.65 2.44
CA ALA A 18 8.61 9.43 1.36
C ALA A 18 9.80 8.68 0.75
N GLU A 19 10.67 8.08 1.57
CA GLU A 19 11.76 7.22 1.09
C GLU A 19 11.21 6.06 0.26
N SER A 20 10.24 5.30 0.79
CA SER A 20 9.63 4.18 0.08
C SER A 20 9.01 4.60 -1.26
N THR A 21 8.35 5.77 -1.29
CA THR A 21 7.79 6.36 -2.51
C THR A 21 8.87 6.68 -3.53
N ALA A 22 9.96 7.34 -3.11
CA ALA A 22 11.07 7.66 -4.00
C ALA A 22 11.68 6.39 -4.60
N ARG A 23 11.91 5.36 -3.77
CA ARG A 23 12.43 4.07 -4.22
C ARG A 23 11.47 3.30 -5.13
N ALA A 24 10.17 3.42 -4.94
CA ALA A 24 9.18 2.86 -5.86
C ALA A 24 9.27 3.52 -7.25
N VAL A 25 9.53 4.83 -7.32
CA VAL A 25 9.75 5.56 -8.58
C VAL A 25 11.09 5.19 -9.22
N ASP A 26 12.16 5.02 -8.43
CA ASP A 26 13.45 4.52 -8.92
C ASP A 26 13.29 3.14 -9.55
N ALA A 27 12.59 2.22 -8.86
CA ALA A 27 12.31 0.87 -9.35
C ALA A 27 11.45 0.88 -10.61
N TRP A 28 10.51 1.82 -10.75
CA TRP A 28 9.72 1.99 -11.97
C TRP A 28 10.60 2.44 -13.15
N SER A 29 11.49 3.41 -12.91
CA SER A 29 12.35 4.03 -13.93
C SER A 29 13.56 3.18 -14.30
N ALA A 30 13.90 2.16 -13.51
CA ALA A 30 15.04 1.30 -13.73
C ALA A 30 14.95 0.55 -15.07
N GLU A 31 16.03 0.64 -15.86
CA GLU A 31 16.19 -0.01 -17.16
C GLU A 31 16.57 -1.50 -17.05
N ASP A 32 17.10 -1.91 -15.90
CA ASP A 32 17.55 -3.27 -15.62
C ASP A 32 16.94 -3.86 -14.34
N ASP A 33 16.88 -5.19 -14.26
CA ASP A 33 16.28 -5.91 -13.15
C ASP A 33 17.06 -5.77 -11.84
N VAL A 34 18.37 -5.54 -11.88
CA VAL A 34 19.22 -5.39 -10.69
C VAL A 34 18.88 -4.08 -9.98
N SER A 35 18.84 -2.98 -10.73
CA SER A 35 18.47 -1.66 -10.20
C SER A 35 17.04 -1.66 -9.65
N ALA A 36 16.10 -2.33 -10.33
CA ALA A 36 14.73 -2.50 -9.84
C ALA A 36 14.68 -3.33 -8.53
N ASP A 37 15.48 -4.40 -8.43
CA ASP A 37 15.57 -5.25 -7.25
C ASP A 37 16.13 -4.49 -6.03
N ILE A 38 17.21 -3.73 -6.20
CA ILE A 38 17.80 -2.89 -5.15
C ILE A 38 16.78 -1.86 -4.65
N ALA A 39 16.23 -1.05 -5.56
CA ALA A 39 15.28 -0.01 -5.20
C ALA A 39 14.02 -0.58 -4.51
N SER A 40 13.48 -1.71 -5.01
CA SER A 40 12.33 -2.37 -4.38
C SER A 40 12.63 -2.93 -2.98
N THR A 41 13.87 -3.35 -2.72
CA THR A 41 14.32 -3.83 -1.41
C THR A 41 14.33 -2.67 -0.42
N GLU A 42 14.98 -1.57 -0.78
CA GLU A 42 15.02 -0.35 0.05
C GLU A 42 13.61 0.22 0.30
N ALA A 43 12.73 0.17 -0.71
CA ALA A 43 11.34 0.61 -0.57
C ALA A 43 10.58 -0.22 0.48
N LEU A 44 10.79 -1.53 0.50
CA LEU A 44 10.17 -2.44 1.46
C LEU A 44 10.73 -2.22 2.87
N GLU A 45 12.04 -2.04 3.01
CA GLU A 45 12.68 -1.75 4.30
C GLU A 45 12.14 -0.45 4.91
N SER A 46 12.07 0.64 4.14
CA SER A 46 11.47 1.90 4.59
C SER A 46 9.99 1.71 4.97
N ALA A 47 9.20 0.96 4.20
CA ALA A 47 7.81 0.68 4.56
C ALA A 47 7.67 -0.08 5.89
N CYS A 48 8.57 -1.03 6.17
CA CYS A 48 8.62 -1.73 7.44
C CYS A 48 9.00 -0.79 8.61
N GLU A 49 9.94 0.14 8.40
CA GLU A 49 10.28 1.16 9.40
C GLU A 49 9.11 2.11 9.68
N ALA A 50 8.35 2.49 8.65
CA ALA A 50 7.14 3.28 8.79
C ALA A 50 6.09 2.55 9.65
N VAL A 51 5.89 1.25 9.41
CA VAL A 51 4.96 0.41 10.18
C VAL A 51 5.40 0.24 11.63
N LEU A 52 6.69 0.00 11.90
CA LEU A 52 7.22 -0.06 13.27
C LEU A 52 7.02 1.28 14.00
N ALA A 53 7.28 2.39 13.32
CA ALA A 53 7.01 3.72 13.87
C ALA A 53 5.52 3.92 14.15
N ALA A 54 4.64 3.54 13.20
CA ALA A 54 3.20 3.62 13.35
C ALA A 54 2.71 2.80 14.56
N ALA A 55 3.26 1.60 14.78
CA ALA A 55 2.97 0.75 15.95
C ALA A 55 3.50 1.32 17.28
N GLY A 56 4.27 2.42 17.26
CA GLY A 56 4.86 3.02 18.45
C GLY A 56 6.08 2.24 18.97
N ALA A 57 6.67 1.36 18.16
CA ALA A 57 7.86 0.62 18.54
C ALA A 57 9.04 1.59 18.75
N GLU A 58 9.79 1.39 19.84
CA GLU A 58 10.97 2.19 20.11
C GLU A 58 12.01 2.04 18.99
N ARG A 59 12.54 3.17 18.52
CA ARG A 59 13.63 3.22 17.53
C ARG A 59 14.93 2.72 18.15
N SER A 60 15.09 1.42 18.26
CA SER A 60 16.37 0.79 18.58
C SER A 60 17.12 0.51 17.27
N GLN A 61 17.96 1.46 16.84
CA GLN A 61 18.77 1.34 15.61
C GLN A 61 19.79 0.20 15.64
N ALA A 62 20.06 -0.38 16.81
CA ALA A 62 21.07 -1.43 16.97
C ALA A 62 20.62 -2.84 16.58
N ARG A 63 19.37 -3.04 16.16
CA ARG A 63 18.82 -4.38 15.86
C ARG A 63 18.43 -4.53 14.38
N PRO A 64 18.73 -5.68 13.75
CA PRO A 64 18.28 -5.98 12.38
C PRO A 64 16.75 -5.84 12.24
N LEU A 65 16.30 -5.34 11.09
CA LEU A 65 14.89 -5.04 10.81
C LEU A 65 13.94 -6.22 11.09
N VAL A 66 14.23 -7.39 10.53
CA VAL A 66 13.39 -8.60 10.70
C VAL A 66 13.23 -8.99 12.17
N ARG A 67 14.29 -8.83 12.99
CA ARG A 67 14.23 -9.10 14.43
C ARG A 67 13.38 -8.07 15.19
N ARG A 68 13.30 -6.83 14.69
CA ARG A 68 12.42 -5.81 15.27
C ARG A 68 10.97 -6.11 14.90
N LEU A 69 10.70 -6.47 13.65
CA LEU A 69 9.37 -6.87 13.18
C LEU A 69 8.81 -8.06 13.96
N SER A 70 9.62 -9.07 14.27
CA SER A 70 9.17 -10.26 15.00
C SER A 70 8.87 -10.03 16.49
N ARG A 71 9.37 -8.94 17.07
CA ARG A 71 9.18 -8.61 18.50
C ARG A 71 7.99 -7.70 18.76
N GLU A 72 7.59 -6.93 17.75
CA GLU A 72 6.43 -6.05 17.85
C GLU A 72 5.16 -6.82 17.49
N ARG A 73 4.20 -6.86 18.42
CA ARG A 73 3.00 -7.72 18.31
C ARG A 73 2.23 -7.43 17.02
N VAL A 74 2.15 -6.14 16.66
CA VAL A 74 1.44 -5.65 15.49
C VAL A 74 2.07 -6.17 14.19
N THR A 75 3.40 -6.26 14.15
CA THR A 75 4.13 -6.56 12.90
C THR A 75 4.62 -8.00 12.80
N ALA A 76 4.63 -8.74 13.91
CA ALA A 76 5.10 -10.12 13.96
C ALA A 76 4.47 -11.03 12.89
N PRO A 77 3.16 -10.95 12.56
CA PRO A 77 2.56 -11.78 11.51
C PRO A 77 3.15 -11.58 10.10
N TRP A 78 3.82 -10.45 9.86
CA TRP A 78 4.43 -10.14 8.56
C TRP A 78 5.89 -10.58 8.45
N CYS A 79 6.51 -10.97 9.56
CA CYS A 79 7.94 -11.25 9.64
C CYS A 79 8.40 -12.28 8.60
N ASP A 80 7.67 -13.38 8.43
CA ASP A 80 8.05 -14.45 7.51
C ASP A 80 7.96 -14.01 6.04
N LEU A 81 6.90 -13.27 5.68
CA LEU A 81 6.75 -12.72 4.33
C LEU A 81 7.88 -11.73 4.02
N VAL A 82 8.12 -10.76 4.92
CA VAL A 82 9.16 -9.73 4.74
C VAL A 82 10.53 -10.37 4.67
N SER A 83 10.85 -11.29 5.58
CA SER A 83 12.12 -12.03 5.58
C SER A 83 12.34 -12.74 4.25
N ARG A 84 11.34 -13.48 3.75
CA ARG A 84 11.41 -14.17 2.46
C ARG A 84 11.63 -13.20 1.29
N LEU A 85 10.97 -12.05 1.29
CA LEU A 85 11.09 -11.07 0.22
C LEU A 85 12.45 -10.36 0.23
N LEU A 86 13.01 -10.06 1.40
CA LEU A 86 14.33 -9.45 1.54
C LEU A 86 15.48 -10.43 1.25
N THR A 87 15.27 -11.74 1.48
CA THR A 87 16.31 -12.77 1.34
C THR A 87 16.12 -13.68 0.13
N LYS A 88 15.18 -13.34 -0.78
CA LYS A 88 14.82 -14.22 -1.89
C LYS A 88 16.04 -14.60 -2.72
N ALA A 89 16.38 -15.88 -2.70
CA ALA A 89 17.47 -16.42 -3.50
C ALA A 89 17.06 -16.49 -4.98
N GLY A 90 17.98 -16.11 -5.86
CA GLY A 90 17.79 -16.14 -7.32
C GLY A 90 18.33 -14.88 -7.99
N PRO A 91 18.35 -14.86 -9.33
CA PRO A 91 18.65 -13.63 -10.06
C PRO A 91 17.58 -12.56 -9.78
N PRO A 92 17.97 -11.28 -9.77
CA PRO A 92 17.04 -10.16 -9.77
C PRO A 92 15.97 -10.33 -10.85
N SER A 93 14.72 -9.99 -10.52
CA SER A 93 13.61 -10.04 -11.47
C SER A 93 12.57 -8.98 -11.17
N ARG A 94 12.00 -8.39 -12.22
CA ARG A 94 10.95 -7.38 -12.11
C ARG A 94 9.74 -7.86 -11.31
N GLU A 95 9.35 -9.13 -11.44
CA GLU A 95 8.22 -9.70 -10.71
C GLU A 95 8.41 -9.63 -9.19
N VAL A 96 9.61 -9.96 -8.71
CA VAL A 96 9.95 -9.88 -7.28
C VAL A 96 9.98 -8.44 -6.81
N ALA A 97 10.57 -7.55 -7.62
CA ALA A 97 10.59 -6.13 -7.31
C ALA A 97 9.17 -5.57 -7.16
N GLU A 98 8.27 -5.89 -8.09
CA GLU A 98 6.87 -5.48 -7.98
C GLU A 98 6.15 -6.09 -6.78
N GLU A 99 6.43 -7.34 -6.41
CA GLU A 99 5.86 -7.95 -5.21
C GLU A 99 6.29 -7.21 -3.94
N ARG A 100 7.58 -6.90 -3.80
CA ARG A 100 8.10 -6.09 -2.67
C ARG A 100 7.38 -4.74 -2.60
N LEU A 101 7.24 -4.07 -3.74
CA LEU A 101 6.59 -2.76 -3.82
C LEU A 101 5.08 -2.83 -3.50
N ARG A 102 4.35 -3.88 -3.95
CA ARG A 102 2.94 -4.08 -3.56
C ARG A 102 2.79 -4.29 -2.05
N VAL A 103 3.72 -5.02 -1.44
CA VAL A 103 3.76 -5.22 0.01
C VAL A 103 4.08 -3.90 0.72
N ALA A 104 5.07 -3.15 0.24
CA ALA A 104 5.43 -1.84 0.78
C ALA A 104 4.25 -0.86 0.76
N GLY A 105 3.57 -0.73 -0.39
CA GLY A 105 2.39 0.13 -0.54
C GLY A 105 1.22 -0.30 0.35
N LEU A 106 1.02 -1.62 0.55
CA LEU A 106 0.01 -2.13 1.48
C LEU A 106 0.35 -1.80 2.93
N LEU A 107 1.58 -2.01 3.38
CA LEU A 107 2.04 -1.65 4.73
C LEU A 107 1.84 -0.14 4.98
N LEU A 108 2.26 0.70 4.03
CA LEU A 108 2.11 2.15 4.14
C LEU A 108 0.65 2.60 4.15
N SER A 109 -0.26 1.88 3.48
CA SER A 109 -1.69 2.20 3.54
C SER A 109 -2.26 2.04 4.94
N TRP A 110 -1.84 1.02 5.69
CA TRP A 110 -2.23 0.82 7.09
C TRP A 110 -1.66 1.91 7.99
N CYS A 111 -0.38 2.29 7.81
CA CYS A 111 0.22 3.41 8.53
C CYS A 111 -0.55 4.72 8.31
N THR A 112 -0.93 4.98 7.07
CA THR A 112 -1.53 6.25 6.65
C THR A 112 -3.00 6.36 7.04
N LEU A 113 -3.73 5.24 7.01
CA LEU A 113 -5.16 5.20 7.37
C LEU A 113 -5.36 5.06 8.88
N GLU A 114 -4.72 4.08 9.52
CA GLU A 114 -5.02 3.73 10.92
C GLU A 114 -3.93 4.19 11.89
N GLY A 115 -2.67 4.26 11.44
CA GLY A 115 -1.51 4.62 12.27
C GLY A 115 -1.21 6.13 12.36
N TRP A 116 -1.99 6.97 11.69
CA TRP A 116 -1.72 8.41 11.59
C TRP A 116 -2.13 9.15 12.87
N ASP A 117 -3.38 8.99 13.28
CA ASP A 117 -3.96 9.72 14.41
C ASP A 117 -3.63 9.07 15.75
N GLY A 118 -3.48 7.75 15.79
CA GLY A 118 -3.06 6.98 16.95
C GLY A 118 -1.94 5.99 16.61
N PRO A 119 -1.36 5.31 17.60
CA PRO A 119 -0.54 4.14 17.34
C PRO A 119 -1.35 3.09 16.57
N LEU A 120 -0.74 2.43 15.59
CA LEU A 120 -1.32 1.30 14.88
C LEU A 120 -1.41 0.12 15.86
N LEU A 121 -2.63 -0.23 16.28
CA LEU A 121 -2.87 -1.26 17.30
C LEU A 121 -2.99 -2.67 16.72
N GLU A 122 -3.36 -2.74 15.44
CA GLU A 122 -3.59 -3.96 14.71
C GLU A 122 -3.14 -3.76 13.26
N LEU A 123 -2.51 -4.80 12.71
CA LEU A 123 -2.19 -4.91 11.30
C LEU A 123 -2.63 -6.30 10.88
N PRO A 124 -3.65 -6.42 10.00
CA PRO A 124 -4.07 -7.72 9.52
C PRO A 124 -2.90 -8.51 8.95
N GLY A 125 -2.94 -9.84 9.08
CA GLY A 125 -1.90 -10.71 8.55
C GLY A 125 -1.66 -10.48 7.04
N PRO A 126 -0.47 -10.86 6.54
CA PRO A 126 -0.18 -10.70 5.12
C PRO A 126 -1.25 -11.41 4.27
N PRO A 127 -1.73 -10.77 3.19
CA PRO A 127 -2.71 -11.40 2.33
C PRO A 127 -2.11 -12.65 1.71
N GLU A 128 -2.92 -13.70 1.57
CA GLU A 128 -2.56 -14.82 0.72
C GLU A 128 -2.31 -14.31 -0.70
N ARG A 129 -1.33 -14.90 -1.40
CA ARG A 129 -1.09 -14.57 -2.81
C ARG A 129 -2.35 -14.93 -3.59
N SER A 130 -3.16 -13.94 -3.90
CA SER A 130 -4.33 -14.15 -4.74
C SER A 130 -3.82 -14.41 -6.16
N GLY A 131 -4.10 -15.59 -6.70
CA GLY A 131 -3.92 -15.89 -8.14
C GLY A 131 -5.05 -15.31 -9.01
N GLY A 132 -5.94 -14.53 -8.41
CA GLY A 132 -7.17 -14.06 -9.03
C GLY A 132 -6.95 -13.09 -10.19
N ALA A 133 -7.93 -13.05 -11.08
CA ALA A 133 -7.97 -12.17 -12.24
C ALA A 133 -8.47 -10.75 -11.92
N GLY A 134 -8.74 -10.42 -10.66
CA GLY A 134 -9.34 -9.15 -10.25
C GLY A 134 -8.37 -7.95 -10.26
N PRO A 135 -8.89 -6.74 -9.97
CA PRO A 135 -8.09 -5.53 -9.89
C PRO A 135 -7.04 -5.59 -8.78
N ARG A 136 -5.85 -5.05 -9.05
CA ARG A 136 -4.70 -5.01 -8.15
C ARG A 136 -4.18 -3.60 -8.00
N ARG A 137 -3.68 -3.25 -6.82
CA ARG A 137 -2.87 -2.04 -6.64
C ARG A 137 -1.68 -2.06 -7.59
N SER A 138 -1.41 -0.92 -8.19
CA SER A 138 -0.14 -0.69 -8.87
C SER A 138 1.00 -0.77 -7.84
N PRO A 139 2.09 -1.51 -8.12
CA PRO A 139 3.27 -1.54 -7.25
C PRO A 139 3.90 -0.16 -7.08
N TYR A 140 3.71 0.74 -8.04
CA TYR A 140 4.44 2.00 -8.10
C TYR A 140 3.69 3.17 -7.46
N PHE A 141 2.55 2.93 -6.80
CA PHE A 141 1.81 3.97 -6.09
C PHE A 141 1.87 3.75 -4.59
N THR A 142 2.18 4.82 -3.86
CA THR A 142 2.32 4.81 -2.41
C THR A 142 1.33 5.80 -1.79
N PRO A 143 0.62 5.41 -0.71
CA PRO A 143 -0.29 6.32 -0.04
C PRO A 143 0.46 7.29 0.86
N VAL A 144 -0.05 8.53 0.91
CA VAL A 144 0.41 9.57 1.83
C VAL A 144 -0.77 10.32 2.42
N ARG A 145 -0.56 10.78 3.66
CA ARG A 145 -1.52 11.62 4.37
C ARG A 145 -1.22 13.08 4.05
N LEU A 146 -2.23 13.79 3.55
CA LEU A 146 -2.21 15.24 3.39
C LEU A 146 -2.92 15.91 4.57
N ARG A 147 -2.77 17.23 4.70
CA ARG A 147 -3.44 18.00 5.76
C ARG A 147 -4.97 17.84 5.73
N ALA A 148 -5.57 17.81 4.55
CA ALA A 148 -7.01 17.79 4.34
C ALA A 148 -7.53 16.47 3.74
N GLY A 149 -6.67 15.47 3.53
CA GLY A 149 -7.05 14.29 2.76
C GLY A 149 -5.94 13.26 2.61
N TRP A 150 -6.04 12.47 1.54
CA TRP A 150 -5.09 11.43 1.19
C TRP A 150 -4.72 11.56 -0.26
N ALA A 151 -3.52 11.10 -0.58
CA ALA A 151 -3.09 10.97 -1.97
C ALA A 151 -2.40 9.63 -2.20
N LEU A 152 -2.45 9.19 -3.45
CA LEU A 152 -1.58 8.15 -3.99
C LEU A 152 -0.54 8.84 -4.88
N ILE A 153 0.73 8.67 -4.54
CA ILE A 153 1.86 9.23 -5.29
C ILE A 153 2.50 8.11 -6.09
N GLY A 154 2.64 8.33 -7.40
CA GLY A 154 3.32 7.40 -8.28
C GLY A 154 4.02 8.10 -9.45
N PRO A 155 4.58 7.34 -10.39
CA PRO A 155 5.38 7.89 -11.48
C PRO A 155 4.60 8.89 -12.34
N GLY A 156 5.06 10.14 -12.32
CA GLY A 156 4.51 11.23 -13.14
C GLY A 156 3.07 11.64 -12.81
N ARG A 157 2.49 11.11 -11.73
CA ARG A 157 1.10 11.39 -11.31
C ARG A 157 0.93 11.27 -9.81
N ASP A 158 0.32 12.29 -9.24
CA ASP A 158 -0.31 12.27 -7.94
C ASP A 158 -1.84 12.25 -8.11
N VAL A 159 -2.50 11.57 -7.20
CA VAL A 159 -3.94 11.42 -7.19
C VAL A 159 -4.41 11.76 -5.79
N GLU A 160 -5.08 12.89 -5.61
CA GLU A 160 -5.81 13.15 -4.37
C GLU A 160 -7.10 12.34 -4.36
N LEU A 161 -7.44 11.75 -3.21
CA LEU A 161 -8.64 10.94 -3.07
C LEU A 161 -9.19 10.96 -1.64
N PRO A 162 -10.50 10.76 -1.49
CA PRO A 162 -11.11 10.60 -0.18
C PRO A 162 -10.66 9.30 0.49
N GLU A 163 -10.75 9.23 1.82
CA GLU A 163 -10.35 8.07 2.63
C GLU A 163 -10.93 6.76 2.11
N ARG A 164 -12.22 6.76 1.76
CA ARG A 164 -12.94 5.60 1.24
C ARG A 164 -12.32 5.00 -0.03
N ALA A 165 -11.82 5.85 -0.92
CA ALA A 165 -11.18 5.39 -2.15
C ALA A 165 -9.79 4.80 -1.83
N LEU A 166 -9.12 5.28 -0.77
CA LEU A 166 -7.85 4.73 -0.33
C LEU A 166 -8.05 3.38 0.36
N ARG A 167 -9.09 3.27 1.20
CA ARG A 167 -9.52 2.00 1.80
C ARG A 167 -9.88 0.99 0.71
N LEU A 168 -10.63 1.39 -0.32
CA LEU A 168 -10.89 0.54 -1.49
C LEU A 168 -9.58 0.10 -2.16
N TRP A 169 -8.69 1.05 -2.49
CA TRP A 169 -7.40 0.76 -3.11
C TRP A 169 -6.58 -0.25 -2.29
N ARG A 170 -6.52 -0.09 -0.96
CA ARG A 170 -5.88 -1.02 -0.02
C ARG A 170 -6.42 -2.45 -0.10
N GLU A 171 -7.66 -2.66 -0.49
CA GLU A 171 -8.26 -3.99 -0.62
C GLU A 171 -8.09 -4.62 -2.02
N LEU A 172 -7.66 -3.85 -3.03
CA LEU A 172 -7.44 -4.34 -4.41
C LEU A 172 -6.17 -5.20 -4.50
N ASP A 173 -6.27 -6.47 -4.10
CA ASP A 173 -5.16 -7.42 -4.09
C ASP A 173 -5.20 -8.42 -5.25
N GLY A 174 -6.24 -8.41 -6.08
CA GLY A 174 -6.45 -9.35 -7.19
C GLY A 174 -7.65 -10.27 -7.02
N ARG A 175 -8.34 -10.23 -5.88
CA ARG A 175 -9.65 -10.86 -5.69
C ARG A 175 -10.73 -10.21 -6.59
N PRO A 176 -11.80 -10.94 -6.94
CA PRO A 176 -12.99 -10.37 -7.56
C PRO A 176 -13.52 -9.16 -6.76
N LEU A 177 -14.04 -8.15 -7.45
CA LEU A 177 -14.54 -6.94 -6.80
C LEU A 177 -15.72 -7.24 -5.84
N SER A 178 -16.51 -8.29 -6.12
CA SER A 178 -17.56 -8.78 -5.22
C SER A 178 -17.04 -9.15 -3.83
N ASP A 179 -15.87 -9.77 -3.77
CA ASP A 179 -15.29 -10.27 -2.53
C ASP A 179 -14.68 -9.12 -1.73
N VAL A 180 -14.00 -8.21 -2.43
CA VAL A 180 -13.51 -6.94 -1.87
C VAL A 180 -14.67 -6.13 -1.28
N LEU A 181 -15.79 -6.02 -2.00
CA LEU A 181 -16.97 -5.30 -1.53
C LEU A 181 -17.60 -5.95 -0.30
N SER A 182 -17.58 -7.27 -0.22
CA SER A 182 -18.10 -8.00 0.93
C SER A 182 -17.28 -7.71 2.19
N VAL A 183 -15.95 -7.62 2.07
CA VAL A 183 -15.06 -7.20 3.17
C VAL A 183 -15.30 -5.75 3.57
N LEU A 184 -15.35 -4.83 2.61
CA LEU A 184 -15.56 -3.41 2.90
C LEU A 184 -16.89 -3.14 3.61
N ARG A 185 -17.98 -3.81 3.20
CA ARG A 185 -19.30 -3.70 3.84
C ARG A 185 -19.31 -4.20 5.29
N ALA A 186 -18.47 -5.18 5.61
CA ALA A 186 -18.37 -5.72 6.97
C ALA A 186 -17.66 -4.74 7.93
N HIS A 187 -16.85 -3.83 7.40
CA HIS A 187 -16.05 -2.89 8.21
C HIS A 187 -16.60 -1.46 8.20
N ASP A 188 -17.35 -1.08 7.16
CA ASP A 188 -17.95 0.25 7.04
C ASP A 188 -19.36 0.17 6.43
N PRO A 189 -20.40 -0.03 7.27
CA PRO A 189 -21.78 -0.15 6.80
C PRO A 189 -22.42 1.19 6.38
N LEU A 190 -21.72 2.33 6.48
CA LEU A 190 -22.36 3.66 6.48
C LEU A 190 -22.35 4.43 5.15
N GLU A 191 -21.64 4.01 4.10
CA GLU A 191 -21.74 4.66 2.79
C GLU A 191 -22.06 3.71 1.64
N ARG A 192 -22.98 4.16 0.78
CA ARG A 192 -23.35 3.51 -0.47
C ARG A 192 -22.12 3.37 -1.37
N LEU A 193 -21.61 2.14 -1.46
CA LEU A 193 -20.62 1.67 -2.45
C LEU A 193 -21.15 1.70 -3.90
N GLU A 194 -22.18 2.51 -4.19
CA GLU A 194 -22.88 2.55 -5.49
C GLU A 194 -21.93 2.89 -6.65
N ASP A 195 -20.79 3.53 -6.36
CA ASP A 195 -19.78 3.92 -7.36
C ASP A 195 -18.42 3.17 -7.24
N THR A 196 -18.36 1.98 -6.62
CA THR A 196 -17.08 1.24 -6.51
C THR A 196 -16.46 0.96 -7.89
N ALA A 197 -17.23 0.46 -8.84
CA ALA A 197 -16.74 0.17 -10.18
C ALA A 197 -16.23 1.44 -10.90
N ALA A 198 -16.92 2.57 -10.72
CA ALA A 198 -16.50 3.86 -11.24
C ALA A 198 -15.20 4.34 -10.59
N THR A 199 -15.06 4.18 -9.28
CA THR A 199 -13.83 4.52 -8.53
C THR A 199 -12.65 3.67 -9.00
N VAL A 200 -12.83 2.35 -9.16
CA VAL A 200 -11.80 1.46 -9.70
C VAL A 200 -11.43 1.89 -11.12
N THR A 201 -12.42 2.15 -11.99
CA THR A 201 -12.17 2.59 -13.37
C THR A 201 -11.40 3.90 -13.42
N TRP A 202 -11.73 4.85 -12.56
CA TRP A 202 -11.01 6.11 -12.43
C TRP A 202 -9.56 5.89 -11.95
N LEU A 203 -9.34 5.05 -10.94
CA LEU A 203 -7.98 4.69 -10.47
C LEU A 203 -7.15 3.98 -11.54
N VAL A 204 -7.79 3.15 -12.37
CA VAL A 204 -7.16 2.50 -13.54
C VAL A 204 -6.73 3.56 -14.56
N GLY A 205 -7.59 4.52 -14.87
CA GLY A 205 -7.26 5.64 -15.76
C GLY A 205 -6.09 6.51 -15.24
N ARG A 206 -5.85 6.49 -13.92
CA ARG A 206 -4.71 7.16 -13.29
C ARG A 206 -3.44 6.30 -13.21
N GLY A 207 -3.54 4.99 -13.45
CA GLY A 207 -2.43 4.03 -13.32
C GLY A 207 -2.19 3.52 -11.89
N ALA A 208 -3.05 3.91 -10.94
CA ALA A 208 -2.96 3.48 -9.54
C ALA A 208 -3.47 2.04 -9.31
N VAL A 209 -4.21 1.50 -10.29
CA VAL A 209 -4.74 0.13 -10.29
C VAL A 209 -4.41 -0.55 -11.61
N GLN A 210 -3.93 -1.80 -11.51
CA GLN A 210 -3.70 -2.71 -12.62
C GLN A 210 -4.89 -3.67 -12.73
N VAL A 211 -5.39 -3.87 -13.94
CA VAL A 211 -6.49 -4.82 -14.21
C VAL A 211 -6.00 -5.83 -15.23
N PRO A 212 -5.92 -7.12 -14.85
CA PRO A 212 -5.63 -8.20 -15.79
C PRO A 212 -6.63 -8.17 -16.96
N ALA A 213 -6.18 -8.52 -18.17
CA ALA A 213 -7.02 -8.57 -19.36
C ALA A 213 -8.43 -9.18 -19.14
N PRO A 214 -8.59 -10.34 -18.46
CA PRO A 214 -9.92 -10.93 -18.20
C PRO A 214 -10.87 -10.07 -17.35
N ALA A 215 -10.38 -9.22 -16.44
CA ALA A 215 -11.24 -8.36 -15.60
C ALA A 215 -11.63 -7.04 -16.27
N ARG A 216 -11.05 -6.69 -17.42
CA ARG A 216 -11.38 -5.44 -18.14
C ARG A 216 -12.83 -5.43 -18.64
N ALA A 217 -13.38 -6.59 -18.99
CA ALA A 217 -14.76 -6.71 -19.47
C ALA A 217 -15.82 -6.30 -18.42
N VAL A 218 -15.51 -6.49 -17.12
CA VAL A 218 -16.42 -6.17 -16.00
C VAL A 218 -16.40 -4.67 -15.67
N LEU A 219 -15.34 -3.95 -16.04
CA LEU A 219 -15.17 -2.52 -15.75
C LEU A 219 -15.72 -1.62 -16.86
N THR A 220 -16.32 -2.17 -17.92
CA THR A 220 -16.91 -1.37 -19.01
C THR A 220 -18.15 -0.66 -18.47
N PRO A 221 -18.16 0.68 -18.35
CA PRO A 221 -19.31 1.38 -17.81
C PRO A 221 -20.48 1.27 -18.79
N THR A 222 -21.63 0.83 -18.30
CA THR A 222 -22.91 0.84 -19.04
C THR A 222 -23.37 2.30 -19.19
N SER A 223 -22.78 3.03 -20.15
CA SER A 223 -23.24 4.26 -20.83
C SER A 223 -23.93 5.40 -20.06
N ALA A 224 -23.92 5.46 -18.73
CA ALA A 224 -24.68 6.48 -18.01
C ALA A 224 -23.93 7.02 -16.78
N TYR A 225 -22.80 7.72 -16.95
CA TYR A 225 -22.25 8.48 -15.81
C TYR A 225 -21.65 9.84 -16.17
N ARG A 226 -22.07 10.85 -15.39
CA ARG A 226 -21.54 12.21 -15.31
C ARG A 226 -20.23 12.21 -14.51
N ALA A 227 -19.28 13.03 -14.94
CA ALA A 227 -17.97 13.17 -14.30
C ALA A 227 -18.08 13.49 -12.80
N LEU A 228 -17.25 12.82 -11.99
CA LEU A 228 -16.98 13.22 -10.61
C LEU A 228 -16.37 14.63 -10.64
N PRO A 229 -16.80 15.57 -9.77
CA PRO A 229 -16.17 16.88 -9.67
C PRO A 229 -14.72 16.72 -9.19
N CYS A 230 -13.81 17.41 -9.89
CA CYS A 230 -12.42 17.59 -9.48
C CYS A 230 -12.32 18.42 -8.19
#